data_AF-A0A7W2EA27-F1
#
_entry.id   AF-A0A7W2EA27-F1
#
_cell.length_a   1.000
_cell.length_b   1.000
_cell.length_c   1.000
_cell.angle_alpha   90.00
_cell.angle_beta   90.00
_cell.angle_gamma   90.00
#
_symmetry.space_group_name_H-M   'P 1'
#
loop_
_entity.id
_entity.type
_entity.pdbx_description
1 polymer ?
#
loop_
_entity_poly.entity_id
_entity_poly.type
_entity_poly.pdbx_seq_one_letter_code
_entity_poly.pdbx_strand_id
1 'polypeptide(L)'
;MFDPYRRPTVAVVGAGISGCTAAAECAFSGFDTTLFDRQEYIGGHLTAPDAPTVSRRQHFRTPYLKLTTTDGTPRSLIAHLEAAVDASGATFRGGAEVTGAEWNAEEGQWEVSYTRSGETRTELFDVLIRATGEPSPWIGIPGRANISADELYLHNGVDVVGLPNALFVDYHTPDPKFDQKSWAVFEARGDYARRYVRQLEIRGPGALTVKPDKWRVQPGTVRGLKAALVEFDPDVHAFTRAENYQAASRRARSEAAS
;
A
#
# COMPACT_ATOMS: atom_id res chain seq x y z
N MET A 1 14.27 -11.20 24.76
CA MET A 1 15.06 -11.35 23.52
C MET A 1 14.45 -10.42 22.49
N PHE A 2 15.21 -9.48 21.93
CA PHE A 2 14.74 -8.64 20.83
C PHE A 2 14.66 -9.52 19.58
N ASP A 3 13.52 -9.49 18.88
CA ASP A 3 13.48 -10.10 17.55
C ASP A 3 14.55 -9.43 16.68
N PRO A 4 15.27 -10.18 15.82
CA PRO A 4 16.21 -9.57 14.91
C PRO A 4 15.46 -8.53 14.07
N TYR A 5 15.98 -7.30 14.07
CA TYR A 5 15.42 -6.24 13.24
C TYR A 5 15.36 -6.72 11.79
N ARG A 6 14.15 -6.73 11.21
CA ARG A 6 13.94 -6.93 9.78
C ARG A 6 13.23 -5.71 9.22
N ARG A 7 13.62 -5.30 8.01
CA ARG A 7 12.90 -4.28 7.27
C ARG A 7 11.60 -4.89 6.73
N PRO A 8 10.43 -4.28 6.97
CA PRO A 8 9.21 -4.77 6.38
C PRO A 8 9.27 -4.75 4.85
N THR A 9 8.69 -5.78 4.23
CA THR A 9 8.52 -5.86 2.78
C THR A 9 7.13 -5.38 2.37
N VAL A 10 7.03 -4.60 1.30
CA VAL A 10 5.77 -3.99 0.85
C VAL A 10 5.53 -4.32 -0.63
N ALA A 11 4.41 -4.96 -0.94
CA ALA A 11 3.91 -5.11 -2.30
C ALA A 11 2.92 -4.01 -2.61
N VAL A 12 3.20 -3.20 -3.63
CA VAL A 12 2.26 -2.20 -4.18
C VAL A 12 1.84 -2.65 -5.57
N VAL A 13 0.54 -2.79 -5.82
CA VAL A 13 0.01 -3.32 -7.08
C VAL A 13 -0.72 -2.23 -7.86
N GLY A 14 -0.12 -1.78 -8.97
CA GLY A 14 -0.60 -0.72 -9.87
C GLY A 14 0.29 0.52 -9.85
N ALA A 15 1.02 0.79 -10.93
CA ALA A 15 1.94 1.91 -11.12
C ALA A 15 1.26 3.17 -11.69
N GLY A 16 0.01 3.43 -11.29
CA GLY A 16 -0.63 4.73 -11.44
C GLY A 16 -0.15 5.75 -10.40
N ILE A 17 -0.82 6.89 -10.32
CA ILE A 17 -0.48 7.97 -9.36
C ILE A 17 -0.49 7.46 -7.91
N SER A 18 -1.54 6.74 -7.52
CA SER A 18 -1.72 6.22 -6.15
C SER A 18 -0.61 5.24 -5.76
N GLY A 19 -0.31 4.26 -6.60
CA GLY A 19 0.70 3.25 -6.29
C GLY A 19 2.12 3.79 -6.37
N CYS A 20 2.44 4.65 -7.34
CA CYS A 20 3.75 5.33 -7.35
C CYS A 20 3.95 6.17 -6.08
N THR A 21 2.91 6.88 -5.62
CA THR A 21 2.97 7.65 -4.38
C THR A 21 3.20 6.76 -3.16
N ALA A 22 2.41 5.68 -3.02
CA ALA A 22 2.53 4.76 -1.90
C ALA A 22 3.88 4.03 -1.89
N ALA A 23 4.34 3.58 -3.07
CA ALA A 23 5.63 2.91 -3.22
C ALA A 23 6.78 3.84 -2.86
N ALA A 24 6.77 5.09 -3.36
CA ALA A 24 7.82 6.05 -3.10
C ALA A 24 7.87 6.46 -1.62
N GLU A 25 6.73 6.71 -0.97
CA GLU A 25 6.66 7.03 0.46
C GLU A 25 7.18 5.87 1.35
N CYS A 26 6.83 4.63 1.00
CA CYS A 26 7.30 3.44 1.73
C CYS A 26 8.80 3.19 1.53
N ALA A 27 9.27 3.22 0.29
CA ALA A 27 10.69 2.98 -0.03
C ALA A 27 11.59 4.08 0.55
N PHE A 28 11.20 5.35 0.42
CA PHE A 28 11.94 6.47 1.01
C PHE A 28 12.02 6.38 2.54
N SER A 29 11.05 5.71 3.17
CA SER A 29 11.05 5.45 4.63
C SER A 29 11.95 4.29 5.06
N GLY A 30 12.61 3.61 4.11
CA GLY A 30 13.55 2.52 4.33
C GLY A 30 12.95 1.11 4.24
N PHE A 31 11.74 0.97 3.71
CA PHE A 31 11.06 -0.34 3.58
C PHE A 31 11.33 -0.98 2.22
N ASP A 32 11.49 -2.30 2.21
CA ASP A 32 11.80 -3.05 0.99
C ASP A 32 10.53 -3.15 0.13
N THR A 33 10.39 -2.20 -0.78
CA THR A 33 9.13 -1.95 -1.49
C THR A 33 9.23 -2.35 -2.95
N THR A 34 8.29 -3.19 -3.39
CA THR A 34 8.14 -3.59 -4.79
C THR A 34 6.86 -3.00 -5.36
N LEU A 35 6.98 -2.27 -6.47
CA LEU A 35 5.86 -1.73 -7.24
C LEU A 35 5.64 -2.60 -8.49
N PHE A 36 4.52 -3.32 -8.51
CA PHE A 36 4.10 -4.16 -9.63
C PHE A 36 3.18 -3.40 -10.57
N ASP A 37 3.33 -3.63 -11.88
CA ASP A 37 2.33 -3.26 -12.87
C ASP A 37 2.32 -4.27 -14.01
N ARG A 38 1.13 -4.54 -14.57
CA ARG A 38 0.97 -5.39 -15.76
C ARG A 38 1.51 -4.74 -17.02
N GLN A 39 1.59 -3.41 -17.07
CA GLN A 39 2.24 -2.65 -18.12
C GLN A 39 3.75 -2.58 -17.87
N GLU A 40 4.52 -2.42 -18.95
CA GLU A 40 5.98 -2.32 -18.87
C GLU A 40 6.48 -0.98 -18.27
N TYR A 41 5.60 0.02 -18.16
CA TYR A 41 5.95 1.39 -17.83
C TYR A 41 5.02 1.99 -16.77
N ILE A 42 5.55 2.97 -16.03
CA ILE A 42 4.82 3.75 -15.03
C ILE A 42 3.80 4.68 -15.72
N GLY A 43 2.67 4.92 -15.05
CA GLY A 43 1.72 5.97 -15.42
C GLY A 43 0.26 5.56 -15.32
N GLY A 44 -0.05 4.26 -15.29
CA GLY A 44 -1.43 3.76 -15.25
C GLY A 44 -2.26 4.37 -16.38
N HIS A 45 -3.42 4.97 -16.07
CA HIS A 45 -4.30 5.59 -17.08
C HIS A 45 -3.66 6.76 -17.85
N LEU A 46 -2.56 7.37 -17.37
CA LEU A 46 -1.87 8.46 -18.06
C LEU A 46 -1.18 8.03 -19.36
N THR A 47 -1.05 6.72 -19.57
CA THR A 47 -0.35 6.11 -20.70
C THR A 47 -1.29 5.85 -21.88
N ALA A 48 -2.60 6.00 -21.66
CA ALA A 48 -3.60 5.84 -22.71
C ALA A 48 -3.36 6.86 -23.84
N PRO A 49 -3.57 6.48 -25.12
CA PRO A 49 -3.37 7.38 -26.26
C PRO A 49 -4.19 8.69 -26.18
N ASP A 50 -5.34 8.64 -25.53
CA ASP A 50 -6.30 9.73 -25.35
C ASP A 50 -6.28 10.33 -23.93
N ALA A 51 -5.24 10.06 -23.14
CA ALA A 51 -5.10 10.60 -21.79
C ALA A 51 -5.23 12.14 -21.78
N PRO A 52 -6.14 12.71 -20.97
CA PRO A 52 -6.39 14.14 -20.96
C PRO A 52 -5.17 14.89 -20.42
N THR A 53 -5.01 16.14 -20.84
CA THR A 53 -4.03 17.05 -20.23
C THR A 53 -4.25 17.19 -18.73
N VAL A 54 -3.15 17.33 -18.01
CA VAL A 54 -3.09 17.40 -16.55
C VAL A 54 -2.84 18.84 -16.10
N SER A 55 -3.15 19.15 -14.85
CA SER A 55 -2.80 20.45 -14.29
C SER A 55 -1.29 20.55 -14.07
N ARG A 56 -0.67 21.69 -14.41
CA ARG A 56 0.74 22.00 -14.04
C ARG A 56 1.02 22.03 -12.53
N ARG A 57 -0.04 21.94 -11.72
CA ARG A 57 0.00 21.88 -10.25
C ARG A 57 -0.23 20.46 -9.70
N GLN A 58 -0.39 19.46 -10.57
CA GLN A 58 -0.33 18.05 -10.20
C GLN A 58 1.14 17.65 -10.15
N HIS A 59 1.72 17.77 -8.96
CA HIS A 59 3.08 17.39 -8.60
C HIS A 59 3.13 17.16 -7.08
N PHE A 60 4.09 16.38 -6.60
CA PHE A 60 4.28 16.18 -5.16
C PHE A 60 4.44 17.52 -4.42
N ARG A 61 3.74 17.66 -3.29
CA ARG A 61 3.98 18.70 -2.29
C ARG A 61 5.06 18.26 -1.32
N THR A 62 5.20 16.95 -1.10
CA THR A 62 6.30 16.34 -0.35
C THR A 62 7.64 16.68 -1.02
N PRO A 63 8.51 17.49 -0.40
CA PRO A 63 9.70 18.04 -1.09
C PRO A 63 10.66 16.97 -1.61
N TYR A 64 10.84 15.87 -0.89
CA TYR A 64 11.75 14.79 -1.29
C TYR A 64 11.22 13.91 -2.43
N LEU A 65 9.92 13.99 -2.76
CA LEU A 65 9.34 13.34 -3.93
C LEU A 65 9.18 14.33 -5.10
N LYS A 66 9.23 15.64 -4.84
CA LYS A 66 9.07 16.68 -5.86
C LYS A 66 10.38 16.96 -6.61
N LEU A 67 10.80 16.02 -7.44
CA LEU A 67 12.11 16.05 -8.10
C LEU A 67 12.10 16.72 -9.49
N THR A 68 10.95 16.70 -10.15
CA THR A 68 10.75 17.33 -11.46
C THR A 68 9.53 18.25 -11.44
N THR A 69 9.29 18.97 -12.53
CA THR A 69 8.10 19.82 -12.72
C THR A 69 7.18 19.25 -13.79
N THR A 70 5.87 19.46 -13.66
CA THR A 70 4.90 19.09 -14.69
C THR A 70 4.56 20.27 -15.60
N ASP A 71 4.49 20.00 -16.90
CA ASP A 71 4.19 21.00 -17.94
C ASP A 71 2.72 21.01 -18.38
N GLY A 72 1.91 20.09 -17.82
CA GLY A 72 0.49 19.92 -18.15
C GLY A 72 0.22 18.79 -19.14
N THR A 73 1.26 18.11 -19.62
CA THR A 73 1.13 16.87 -20.41
C THR A 73 1.13 15.62 -19.52
N PRO A 74 0.42 14.54 -19.88
CA PRO A 74 0.52 13.27 -19.18
C PRO A 74 1.97 12.77 -19.06
N ARG A 75 2.77 12.97 -20.11
CA ARG A 75 4.19 12.58 -20.14
C ARG A 75 5.02 13.26 -19.06
N SER A 76 4.84 14.55 -18.82
CA SER A 76 5.60 15.22 -17.75
C SER A 76 5.17 14.76 -16.37
N LEU A 77 3.91 14.38 -16.18
CA LEU A 77 3.45 13.77 -14.93
C LEU A 77 3.98 12.34 -14.76
N ILE A 78 4.04 11.53 -15.82
CA ILE A 78 4.67 10.20 -15.79
C ILE A 78 6.14 10.33 -15.40
N ALA A 79 6.90 11.21 -16.06
CA ALA A 79 8.30 11.48 -15.71
C ALA A 79 8.48 11.97 -14.26
N HIS A 80 7.46 12.63 -13.70
CA HIS A 80 7.44 13.04 -12.30
C HIS A 80 7.25 11.85 -11.34
N LEU A 81 6.38 10.90 -11.70
CA LEU A 81 6.18 9.67 -10.92
C LEU A 81 7.41 8.76 -11.00
N GLU A 82 7.98 8.58 -12.20
CA GLU A 82 9.21 7.80 -12.44
C GLU A 82 10.36 8.33 -11.58
N ALA A 83 10.62 9.64 -11.63
CA ALA A 83 11.68 10.24 -10.83
C ALA A 83 11.50 10.00 -9.32
N ALA A 84 10.27 10.06 -8.81
CA ALA A 84 9.98 9.81 -7.40
C ALA A 84 10.18 8.32 -7.02
N VAL A 85 9.73 7.40 -7.87
CA VAL A 85 9.94 5.95 -7.67
C VAL A 85 11.43 5.62 -7.67
N ASP A 86 12.17 6.10 -8.67
CA ASP A 86 13.62 5.85 -8.80
C ASP A 86 14.40 6.39 -7.61
N ALA A 87 14.16 7.65 -7.23
CA ALA A 87 14.88 8.28 -6.12
C ALA A 87 14.51 7.70 -4.74
N SER A 88 13.33 7.11 -4.60
CA SER A 88 12.90 6.46 -3.36
C SER A 88 13.60 5.12 -3.10
N GLY A 89 14.14 4.48 -4.15
CA GLY A 89 14.69 3.13 -4.07
C GLY A 89 13.65 2.00 -4.17
N ALA A 90 12.40 2.31 -4.52
CA ALA A 90 11.39 1.30 -4.79
C ALA A 90 11.79 0.46 -6.01
N THR A 91 11.58 -0.86 -5.93
CA THR A 91 11.82 -1.76 -7.08
C THR A 91 10.59 -1.76 -7.98
N PHE A 92 10.67 -1.13 -9.15
CA PHE A 92 9.63 -1.24 -10.16
C PHE A 92 9.74 -2.56 -10.94
N ARG A 93 8.64 -3.31 -11.00
CA ARG A 93 8.49 -4.54 -11.78
C ARG A 93 7.38 -4.35 -12.81
N GLY A 94 7.74 -3.73 -13.94
CA GLY A 94 6.88 -3.66 -15.12
C GLY A 94 6.72 -5.02 -15.81
N GLY A 95 5.58 -5.18 -16.50
CA GLY A 95 5.19 -6.43 -17.17
C GLY A 95 4.88 -7.57 -16.20
N ALA A 96 4.68 -7.26 -14.92
CA ALA A 96 4.39 -8.21 -13.84
C ALA A 96 2.92 -8.07 -13.42
N GLU A 97 2.08 -8.94 -13.97
CA GLU A 97 0.65 -8.98 -13.62
C GLU A 97 0.46 -9.79 -12.35
N VAL A 98 -0.02 -9.16 -11.28
CA VAL A 98 -0.39 -9.86 -10.05
C VAL A 98 -1.68 -10.64 -10.30
N THR A 99 -1.65 -11.92 -10.00
CA THR A 99 -2.74 -12.88 -10.27
C THR A 99 -3.28 -13.55 -9.01
N GLY A 100 -2.61 -13.39 -7.87
CA GLY A 100 -3.06 -13.91 -6.58
C GLY A 100 -2.39 -13.21 -5.40
N ALA A 101 -3.10 -13.09 -4.30
CA ALA A 101 -2.54 -12.70 -3.01
C ALA A 101 -3.27 -13.45 -1.89
N GLU A 102 -2.56 -14.32 -1.19
CA GLU A 102 -3.11 -15.13 -0.09
C GLU A 102 -2.38 -14.81 1.21
N TRP A 103 -3.11 -14.80 2.33
CA TRP A 103 -2.50 -14.51 3.63
C TRP A 103 -1.86 -15.76 4.24
N ASN A 104 -0.58 -15.67 4.54
CA ASN A 104 0.15 -16.66 5.33
C ASN A 104 0.22 -16.20 6.80
N ALA A 105 -0.63 -16.81 7.65
CA ALA A 105 -0.70 -16.49 9.07
C ALA A 105 0.54 -16.95 9.87
N GLU A 106 1.21 -18.00 9.40
CA GLU A 106 2.40 -18.55 10.06
C GLU A 106 3.56 -17.53 10.03
N GLU A 107 3.74 -16.86 8.89
CA GLU A 107 4.75 -15.83 8.68
C GLU A 107 4.25 -14.40 8.95
N GLY A 108 2.93 -14.21 8.97
CA GLY A 108 2.32 -12.88 9.07
C GLY A 108 2.56 -12.03 7.82
N GLN A 109 2.48 -12.66 6.65
CA GLN A 109 2.79 -12.04 5.36
C GLN A 109 1.77 -12.44 4.28
N TRP A 110 1.67 -11.63 3.25
CA TRP A 110 0.96 -11.92 2.00
C TRP A 110 1.87 -12.68 1.04
N GLU A 111 1.39 -13.83 0.58
CA GLU A 111 1.96 -14.60 -0.52
C GLU A 111 1.39 -14.06 -1.84
N VAL A 112 2.17 -13.20 -2.51
CA VAL A 112 1.77 -12.52 -3.74
C VAL A 112 2.28 -13.30 -4.94
N SER A 113 1.35 -13.77 -5.78
CA SER A 113 1.61 -14.47 -7.03
C SER A 113 1.46 -13.52 -8.22
N TYR A 114 2.41 -13.56 -9.14
CA TYR A 114 2.39 -12.73 -10.35
C TYR A 114 3.00 -13.45 -11.54
N THR A 115 2.55 -13.07 -12.74
CA THR A 115 3.09 -13.57 -14.02
C THR A 115 3.94 -12.50 -14.66
N ARG A 116 5.16 -12.84 -15.08
CA ARG A 116 6.06 -11.96 -15.82
C ARG A 116 6.84 -12.77 -16.85
N SER A 117 6.90 -12.28 -18.10
CA SER A 117 7.60 -12.99 -19.20
C SER A 117 7.13 -14.44 -19.39
N GLY A 118 5.85 -14.72 -19.11
CA GLY A 118 5.26 -16.06 -19.21
C GLY A 118 5.53 -16.99 -18.03
N GLU A 119 6.28 -16.55 -17.02
CA GLU A 119 6.56 -17.33 -15.81
C GLU A 119 5.75 -16.82 -14.62
N THR A 120 5.15 -17.74 -13.87
CA THR A 120 4.52 -17.42 -12.59
C THR A 120 5.54 -17.49 -11.46
N ARG A 121 5.53 -16.48 -10.59
CA ARG A 121 6.41 -16.36 -9.43
C ARG A 121 5.59 -15.96 -8.22
N THR A 122 6.12 -16.27 -7.05
CA THR A 122 5.49 -16.00 -5.77
C THR A 122 6.51 -15.44 -4.78
N GLU A 123 6.11 -14.45 -3.99
CA GLU A 123 6.96 -13.78 -3.00
C GLU A 123 6.15 -13.32 -1.78
N LEU A 124 6.80 -13.27 -0.62
CA LEU A 124 6.17 -12.91 0.66
C LEU A 124 6.36 -11.42 0.99
N PHE A 125 5.27 -10.76 1.37
CA PHE A 125 5.25 -9.34 1.73
C PHE A 125 4.59 -9.10 3.07
N ASP A 126 5.17 -8.28 3.95
CA ASP A 126 4.50 -7.88 5.20
C ASP A 126 3.19 -7.13 4.94
N VAL A 127 3.17 -6.27 3.92
CA VAL A 127 2.03 -5.40 3.58
C VAL A 127 1.68 -5.52 2.10
N LEU A 128 0.37 -5.63 1.83
CA LEU A 128 -0.21 -5.54 0.50
C LEU A 128 -0.92 -4.18 0.33
N ILE A 129 -0.50 -3.40 -0.66
CA ILE A 129 -1.11 -2.12 -1.03
C ILE A 129 -1.75 -2.29 -2.41
N ARG A 130 -3.08 -2.22 -2.47
CA ARG A 130 -3.85 -2.27 -3.71
C ARG A 130 -3.96 -0.85 -4.27
N ALA A 131 -3.52 -0.69 -5.52
CA ALA A 131 -3.45 0.59 -6.24
C ALA A 131 -3.85 0.46 -7.74
N THR A 132 -4.63 -0.55 -8.09
CA THR A 132 -5.03 -0.95 -9.44
C THR A 132 -6.05 -0.02 -10.12
N GLY A 133 -6.85 0.73 -9.35
CA GLY A 133 -7.97 1.53 -9.83
C GLY A 133 -9.21 0.73 -10.27
N GLU A 134 -9.16 -0.60 -10.14
CA GLU A 134 -10.17 -1.55 -10.62
C GLU A 134 -10.30 -2.74 -9.64
N PRO A 135 -11.46 -3.44 -9.61
CA PRO A 135 -11.65 -4.60 -8.75
C PRO A 135 -10.49 -5.61 -8.81
N SER A 136 -10.13 -6.15 -7.66
CA SER A 136 -8.96 -7.03 -7.47
C SER A 136 -9.40 -8.39 -6.92
N PRO A 137 -10.10 -9.21 -7.72
CA PRO A 137 -10.65 -10.50 -7.29
C PRO A 137 -9.57 -11.54 -6.92
N TRP A 138 -8.31 -11.25 -7.24
CA TRP A 138 -7.15 -12.05 -6.91
C TRP A 138 -6.71 -11.91 -5.44
N ILE A 139 -7.29 -10.98 -4.67
CA ILE A 139 -7.02 -10.85 -3.23
C ILE A 139 -7.91 -11.85 -2.48
N GLY A 140 -7.29 -12.89 -1.94
CA GLY A 140 -7.94 -13.88 -1.09
C GLY A 140 -8.35 -13.31 0.27
N ILE A 141 -9.48 -13.76 0.79
CA ILE A 141 -9.94 -13.42 2.13
C ILE A 141 -9.77 -14.64 3.05
N PRO A 142 -8.96 -14.55 4.11
CA PRO A 142 -8.72 -15.66 5.02
C PRO A 142 -10.02 -16.24 5.59
N GLY A 143 -10.25 -17.53 5.33
CA GLY A 143 -11.43 -18.27 5.79
C GLY A 143 -12.75 -17.91 5.06
N ARG A 144 -12.71 -17.17 3.94
CA ARG A 144 -13.91 -16.71 3.22
C ARG A 144 -13.72 -16.78 1.70
N ALA A 145 -13.91 -17.96 1.11
CA ALA A 145 -13.64 -18.22 -0.32
C ALA A 145 -14.57 -17.52 -1.33
N ASN A 146 -15.76 -17.05 -0.90
CA ASN A 146 -16.80 -16.52 -1.81
C ASN A 146 -17.08 -15.02 -1.59
N ILE A 147 -16.20 -14.30 -0.90
CA ILE A 147 -16.36 -12.87 -0.65
C ILE A 147 -15.23 -12.15 -1.40
N SER A 148 -15.58 -11.10 -2.13
CA SER A 148 -14.59 -10.26 -2.80
C SER A 148 -13.98 -9.25 -1.81
N ALA A 149 -12.67 -9.04 -1.87
CA ALA A 149 -12.01 -8.00 -1.09
C ALA A 149 -12.57 -6.60 -1.41
N ASP A 150 -13.08 -6.38 -2.63
CA ASP A 150 -13.70 -5.12 -3.06
C ASP A 150 -15.07 -4.86 -2.42
N GLU A 151 -15.70 -5.87 -1.79
CA GLU A 151 -16.96 -5.73 -1.05
C GLU A 151 -16.74 -5.40 0.43
N LEU A 152 -15.49 -5.44 0.90
CA LEU A 152 -15.17 -5.16 2.29
C LEU A 152 -15.19 -3.66 2.59
N TYR A 153 -15.56 -3.33 3.83
CA TYR A 153 -15.53 -1.95 4.30
C TYR A 153 -14.09 -1.46 4.45
N LEU A 154 -13.88 -0.17 4.16
CA LEU A 154 -12.61 0.51 4.38
C LEU A 154 -12.70 1.43 5.60
N HIS A 155 -11.79 1.28 6.56
CA HIS A 155 -11.61 2.24 7.64
C HIS A 155 -10.97 3.52 7.08
N ASN A 156 -11.61 4.67 7.29
CA ASN A 156 -11.22 5.97 6.73
C ASN A 156 -10.99 5.96 5.21
N GLY A 157 -11.50 4.95 4.49
CA GLY A 157 -11.25 4.77 3.05
C GLY A 157 -9.87 4.22 2.69
N VAL A 158 -9.15 3.57 3.60
CA VAL A 158 -7.82 2.97 3.32
C VAL A 158 -7.67 1.55 3.88
N ASP A 159 -7.75 1.35 5.20
CA ASP A 159 -7.51 0.03 5.79
C ASP A 159 -8.68 -0.91 5.52
N VAL A 160 -8.42 -2.12 5.04
CA VAL A 160 -9.47 -3.06 4.70
C VAL A 160 -9.94 -3.81 5.94
N VAL A 161 -11.19 -3.60 6.35
CA VAL A 161 -11.74 -4.24 7.56
C VAL A 161 -11.84 -5.74 7.35
N GLY A 162 -11.16 -6.48 8.21
CA GLY A 162 -11.13 -7.95 8.17
C GLY A 162 -10.01 -8.54 7.31
N LEU A 163 -9.17 -7.72 6.67
CA LEU A 163 -7.93 -8.18 6.05
C LEU A 163 -6.71 -7.70 6.83
N PRO A 164 -5.76 -8.60 7.12
CA PRO A 164 -4.51 -8.22 7.78
C PRO A 164 -3.58 -7.49 6.82
N ASN A 165 -2.96 -6.40 7.27
CA ASN A 165 -1.91 -5.68 6.54
C ASN A 165 -2.25 -5.31 5.08
N ALA A 166 -3.54 -5.10 4.77
CA ALA A 166 -4.01 -4.74 3.45
C ALA A 166 -4.54 -3.30 3.42
N LEU A 167 -4.02 -2.48 2.50
CA LEU A 167 -4.39 -1.08 2.32
C LEU A 167 -4.88 -0.85 0.89
N PHE A 168 -6.04 -0.22 0.73
CA PHE A 168 -6.56 0.20 -0.57
C PHE A 168 -6.36 1.70 -0.73
N VAL A 169 -5.43 2.11 -1.59
CA VAL A 169 -5.05 3.54 -1.72
C VAL A 169 -5.72 4.23 -2.90
N ASP A 170 -6.50 3.48 -3.67
CA ASP A 170 -7.02 3.78 -5.01
C ASP A 170 -8.54 3.64 -5.06
N TYR A 171 -9.24 4.31 -4.15
CA TYR A 171 -10.69 4.37 -4.20
C TYR A 171 -11.23 5.79 -4.02
N HIS A 172 -12.19 6.18 -4.86
CA HIS A 172 -13.05 7.38 -4.86
C HIS A 172 -12.62 8.53 -3.94
N THR A 173 -12.03 9.57 -4.54
CA THR A 173 -11.88 10.87 -3.87
C THR A 173 -13.26 11.47 -3.62
N PRO A 174 -13.57 11.93 -2.39
CA PRO A 174 -14.79 12.69 -2.15
C PRO A 174 -14.66 14.02 -2.92
N ASP A 175 -15.47 14.19 -3.97
CA ASP A 175 -15.43 15.23 -5.03
C ASP A 175 -14.61 14.79 -6.28
N PRO A 176 -15.26 14.23 -7.33
CA PRO A 176 -14.61 13.56 -8.46
C PRO A 176 -14.05 14.51 -9.53
N LYS A 177 -14.00 15.82 -9.25
CA LYS A 177 -13.25 16.73 -10.13
C LYS A 177 -11.78 16.37 -9.96
N PHE A 178 -11.18 15.77 -10.99
CA PHE A 178 -9.77 15.38 -11.07
C PHE A 178 -8.85 16.64 -11.07
N ASP A 179 -9.01 17.48 -10.05
CA ASP A 179 -8.35 18.75 -9.84
C ASP A 179 -7.22 18.60 -8.80
N GLN A 180 -6.60 19.71 -8.39
CA GLN A 180 -5.52 19.72 -7.38
C GLN A 180 -5.88 19.06 -6.04
N LYS A 181 -7.17 18.92 -5.71
CA LYS A 181 -7.62 18.30 -4.46
C LYS A 181 -7.43 16.80 -4.47
N SER A 182 -7.50 16.15 -5.64
CA SER A 182 -7.24 14.70 -5.78
C SER A 182 -5.78 14.35 -5.45
N TRP A 183 -4.83 15.23 -5.79
CA TRP A 183 -3.40 14.99 -5.51
C TRP A 183 -3.10 14.88 -4.01
N ALA A 184 -3.65 15.79 -3.21
CA ALA A 184 -3.41 15.80 -1.77
C ALA A 184 -3.98 14.55 -1.06
N VAL A 185 -4.95 13.87 -1.68
CA VAL A 185 -5.48 12.60 -1.17
C VAL A 185 -4.49 11.47 -1.45
N PHE A 186 -3.90 11.40 -2.64
CA PHE A 186 -2.87 10.39 -2.94
C PHE A 186 -1.68 10.51 -2.01
N GLU A 187 -1.19 11.74 -1.77
CA GLU A 187 -0.10 11.99 -0.81
C GLU A 187 -0.50 11.56 0.61
N ALA A 188 -1.69 11.93 1.08
CA ALA A 188 -2.13 11.54 2.42
C ALA A 188 -2.24 10.02 2.59
N ARG A 189 -2.67 9.29 1.55
CA ARG A 189 -2.75 7.83 1.58
C ARG A 189 -1.38 7.15 1.50
N GLY A 190 -0.46 7.66 0.69
CA GLY A 190 0.92 7.16 0.65
C GLY A 190 1.66 7.41 1.96
N ASP A 191 1.52 8.62 2.51
CA ASP A 191 2.07 9.02 3.81
C ASP A 191 1.48 8.18 4.96
N TYR A 192 0.18 7.85 4.90
CA TYR A 192 -0.43 6.91 5.83
C TYR A 192 0.13 5.48 5.68
N ALA A 193 0.29 4.99 4.44
CA ALA A 193 0.81 3.66 4.17
C ALA A 193 2.20 3.46 4.78
N ARG A 194 3.14 4.41 4.62
CA ARG A 194 4.45 4.32 5.28
C ARG A 194 4.35 4.32 6.81
N ARG A 195 3.39 5.05 7.40
CA ARG A 195 3.17 5.07 8.87
C ARG A 195 2.62 3.74 9.36
N TYR A 196 1.75 3.12 8.57
CA TYR A 196 1.21 1.78 8.82
C TYR A 196 2.35 0.74 8.79
N VAL A 197 3.16 0.72 7.74
CA VAL A 197 4.30 -0.21 7.60
C VAL A 197 5.29 -0.04 8.76
N ARG A 198 5.55 1.20 9.21
CA ARG A 198 6.37 1.48 10.40
C ARG A 198 5.87 0.77 11.66
N GLN A 199 4.57 0.54 11.79
CA GLN A 199 4.03 -0.17 12.95
C GLN A 199 4.42 -1.65 12.99
N LEU A 200 4.57 -2.29 11.83
CA LEU A 200 5.06 -3.66 11.72
C LEU A 200 6.57 -3.74 11.95
N GLU A 201 7.33 -2.73 11.54
CA GLU A 201 8.76 -2.63 11.90
C GLU A 201 8.93 -2.56 13.43
N ILE A 202 8.09 -1.78 14.13
CA ILE A 202 8.13 -1.63 15.59
C ILE A 202 7.69 -2.91 16.31
N ARG A 203 6.62 -3.55 15.84
CA ARG A 203 5.97 -4.69 16.53
C ARG A 203 6.56 -6.04 16.16
N GLY A 204 7.24 -6.12 15.02
CA GLY A 204 7.75 -7.35 14.42
C GLY A 204 6.71 -8.07 13.55
N PRO A 205 7.08 -9.27 13.05
CA PRO A 205 6.25 -10.06 12.14
C PRO A 205 4.87 -10.38 12.72
N GLY A 206 3.82 -10.10 11.93
CA GLY A 206 2.45 -10.32 12.36
C GLY A 206 1.42 -9.53 11.56
N ALA A 207 0.19 -9.57 12.04
CA ALA A 207 -0.98 -8.95 11.43
C ALA A 207 -1.43 -7.72 12.22
N LEU A 208 -1.62 -6.61 11.54
CA LEU A 208 -2.43 -5.49 11.98
C LEU A 208 -3.82 -5.59 11.33
N THR A 209 -4.86 -5.50 12.14
CA THR A 209 -6.26 -5.52 11.68
C THR A 209 -7.07 -4.42 12.35
N VAL A 210 -8.03 -3.85 11.63
CA VAL A 210 -8.99 -2.89 12.21
C VAL A 210 -9.93 -3.62 13.15
N LYS A 211 -10.07 -3.12 14.39
CA LYS A 211 -11.07 -3.62 15.34
C LYS A 211 -12.48 -3.32 14.82
N PRO A 212 -13.38 -4.31 14.70
CA PRO A 212 -14.70 -4.11 14.10
C PRO A 212 -15.53 -2.99 14.74
N ASP A 213 -15.44 -2.81 16.06
CA ASP A 213 -16.15 -1.76 16.82
C ASP A 213 -15.53 -0.36 16.69
N LYS A 214 -14.34 -0.26 16.10
CA LYS A 214 -13.61 1.00 15.88
C LYS A 214 -13.60 1.45 14.43
N TRP A 215 -14.26 0.71 13.54
CA TRP A 215 -14.38 1.09 12.13
C TRP A 215 -15.04 2.47 11.97
N ARG A 216 -14.57 3.23 10.98
CA ARG A 216 -15.06 4.56 10.64
C ARG A 216 -15.18 4.64 9.13
N VAL A 217 -16.29 5.20 8.66
CA VAL A 217 -16.48 5.52 7.25
C VAL A 217 -15.48 6.57 6.78
N GLN A 218 -15.16 6.59 5.48
CA GLN A 218 -14.38 7.65 4.87
C GLN A 218 -14.99 9.03 5.16
N PRO A 219 -14.19 10.02 5.62
CA PRO A 219 -14.67 11.38 5.73
C PRO A 219 -15.12 11.97 4.39
N GLY A 220 -16.27 12.67 4.37
CA GLY A 220 -16.87 13.22 3.14
C GLY A 220 -16.17 14.44 2.55
N THR A 221 -15.07 14.92 3.13
CA THR A 221 -14.31 16.06 2.61
C THR A 221 -12.82 15.73 2.53
N VAL A 222 -12.11 16.29 1.55
CA VAL A 222 -10.64 16.14 1.44
C VAL A 222 -9.93 16.59 2.71
N ARG A 223 -10.38 17.67 3.37
CA ARG A 223 -9.82 18.12 4.65
C ARG A 223 -10.00 17.07 5.75
N GLY A 224 -11.21 16.50 5.87
CA GLY A 224 -11.52 15.46 6.84
C GLY A 224 -10.72 14.19 6.58
N LEU A 225 -10.62 13.76 5.32
CA LEU A 225 -9.85 12.59 4.92
C LEU A 225 -8.38 12.76 5.28
N LYS A 226 -7.79 13.90 4.89
CA LYS A 226 -6.41 14.22 5.27
C LYS A 226 -6.22 14.15 6.77
N ALA A 227 -7.08 14.81 7.56
CA ALA A 227 -6.98 14.83 9.02
C ALA A 227 -7.06 13.41 9.63
N ALA A 228 -7.91 12.53 9.08
CA ALA A 228 -8.03 11.15 9.53
C ALA A 228 -6.80 10.28 9.22
N LEU A 229 -5.98 10.67 8.24
CA LEU A 229 -4.80 9.92 7.78
C LEU A 229 -3.46 10.53 8.26
N VAL A 230 -3.48 11.59 9.07
CA VAL A 230 -2.26 12.26 9.58
C VAL A 230 -1.45 11.35 10.50
N GLU A 231 -2.09 10.46 11.26
CA GLU A 231 -1.40 9.53 12.16
C GLU A 231 -2.01 8.13 12.10
N PHE A 232 -1.21 7.14 12.45
CA PHE A 232 -1.71 5.79 12.71
C PHE A 232 -2.31 5.74 14.12
N ASP A 233 -3.56 5.30 14.24
CA ASP A 233 -4.25 5.15 15.52
C ASP A 233 -4.09 3.71 16.05
N PRO A 234 -3.23 3.47 17.08
CA PRO A 234 -3.03 2.15 17.64
C PRO A 234 -4.25 1.61 18.39
N ASP A 235 -5.18 2.47 18.84
CA ASP A 235 -6.37 2.03 19.57
C ASP A 235 -7.42 1.45 18.62
N VAL A 236 -7.40 1.84 17.35
CA VAL A 236 -8.24 1.28 16.29
C VAL A 236 -7.75 -0.09 15.82
N HIS A 237 -6.46 -0.37 15.97
CA HIS A 237 -5.83 -1.57 15.42
C HIS A 237 -5.56 -2.64 16.49
N ALA A 238 -5.77 -3.90 16.14
CA ALA A 238 -5.28 -5.05 16.88
C ALA A 238 -4.00 -5.55 16.22
N PHE A 239 -3.03 -6.00 17.02
CA PHE A 239 -1.83 -6.67 16.53
C PHE A 239 -1.83 -8.13 16.98
N THR A 240 -1.66 -9.04 16.02
CA THR A 240 -1.49 -10.47 16.27
C THR A 240 -0.13 -10.89 15.73
N ARG A 241 0.75 -11.38 16.60
CA ARG A 241 2.08 -11.86 16.20
C ARG A 241 1.97 -13.11 15.32
N ALA A 242 2.80 -13.20 14.28
CA ALA A 242 2.89 -14.35 13.39
C ALA A 242 3.16 -15.65 14.15
N GLU A 243 2.52 -16.75 13.76
CA GLU A 243 2.48 -17.99 14.58
C GLU A 243 3.88 -18.58 14.79
N ASN A 244 4.73 -18.58 13.75
CA ASN A 244 6.11 -19.07 13.84
C ASN A 244 6.96 -18.25 14.84
N TYR A 245 6.57 -17.01 15.11
CA TYR A 245 7.24 -16.09 16.04
C TYR A 245 6.61 -16.09 17.45
N GLN A 246 5.42 -16.68 17.62
CA GLN A 246 4.82 -16.88 18.95
C GLN A 246 5.53 -17.98 19.75
N ALA A 247 5.98 -19.05 19.10
CA ALA A 247 6.66 -20.17 19.75
C ALA A 247 8.02 -19.75 20.34
N ALA A 248 8.81 -18.96 19.59
CA ALA A 248 10.09 -18.42 20.04
C ALA A 248 9.94 -17.49 21.26
N SER A 249 8.90 -16.64 21.25
CA SER A 249 8.63 -15.69 22.33
C SER A 249 8.02 -16.32 23.59
N ARG A 250 7.44 -17.52 23.51
CA ARG A 250 7.04 -18.32 24.69
C ARG A 250 8.24 -19.01 25.35
N ARG A 251 9.13 -19.64 24.57
CA ARG A 251 10.38 -20.26 25.09
C ARG A 251 11.28 -19.25 25.79
N ALA A 252 11.49 -18.07 25.19
CA ALA A 252 12.30 -17.01 25.80
C ALA A 252 11.71 -16.48 27.12
N ARG A 253 10.37 -16.49 27.28
CA ARG A 253 9.70 -16.08 28.52
C ARG A 253 9.82 -17.13 29.62
N SER A 254 9.79 -18.42 29.31
CA SER A 254 10.03 -19.47 30.31
C SER A 254 11.49 -19.50 30.77
N GLU A 255 12.45 -19.26 29.88
CA GLU A 255 13.88 -19.23 30.20
C GLU A 255 14.25 -18.02 31.06
N ALA A 256 13.62 -16.85 30.84
CA ALA A 256 13.85 -15.66 31.65
C ALA A 256 13.14 -15.69 33.02
N ALA A 257 12.19 -16.61 33.21
CA ALA A 257 11.48 -16.82 34.47
C ALA A 257 12.09 -17.95 35.33
N SER A 258 13.14 -18.60 34.83
CA SER A 258 13.91 -19.65 35.50
C SER A 258 15.23 -19.08 36.03
#